data_AF-K1YX82-F1
#
_entry.id   AF-K1YX82-F1
#
_cell.length_a   1.000
_cell.length_b   1.000
_cell.length_c   1.000
_cell.angle_alpha   90.00
_cell.angle_beta   90.00
_cell.angle_gamma   90.00
#
_symmetry.space_group_name_H-M   'P 1'
#
loop_
_entity.id
_entity.type
_entity.pdbx_description
1 polymer ?
#
loop_
_entity_poly.entity_id
_entity_poly.type
_entity_poly.pdbx_seq_one_letter_code
_entity_poly.pdbx_strand_id
1 'polypeptide(L)'
;MPALCLLAAGSIDVFWDKLHTGWKKRLFVVLLILPALGYTFEGIMGWSTQRKYFNDTVNYIKETTSNNDRIYVWGMLPQIYYESGRDPATTFYWSDVLAGFSPGSPSMEYMISEKKQLKMVDSIIKDLHPSYYASIDPSILDKSNSMNRVADSELFSEKELLDHIENPFWKKVMEDFTQNPPKLFLDTSPTGIRGFGKYPAGNYEVFRRYLLLNYVYDTTLDNIVIYRYKWKSL
;
A
#
# COMPACT_ATOMS: atom_id res chain seq x y z
N MET A 1 -7.29 -12.67 26.39
CA MET A 1 -6.26 -12.12 27.29
C MET A 1 -6.34 -12.64 28.74
N PRO A 2 -7.52 -12.77 29.41
CA PRO A 2 -7.56 -13.16 30.84
C PRO A 2 -6.91 -14.51 31.19
N ALA A 3 -7.10 -15.53 30.34
CA ALA A 3 -6.57 -16.88 30.58
C ALA A 3 -5.02 -16.95 30.53
N LEU A 4 -4.38 -16.15 29.67
CA LEU A 4 -2.92 -16.07 29.57
C LEU A 4 -2.29 -15.39 30.80
N CYS A 5 -2.97 -14.39 31.38
CA CYS A 5 -2.52 -13.76 32.61
C CYS A 5 -2.51 -14.74 33.79
N LEU A 6 -3.51 -15.62 33.88
CA LEU A 6 -3.58 -16.66 34.92
C LEU A 6 -2.48 -17.73 34.75
N LEU A 7 -2.19 -18.14 33.52
CA LEU A 7 -1.07 -19.06 33.22
C LEU A 7 0.29 -18.42 33.54
N ALA A 8 0.45 -17.13 33.24
CA ALA A 8 1.66 -16.39 33.55
C ALA A 8 1.87 -16.23 35.08
N ALA A 9 0.79 -16.06 35.85
CA ALA A 9 0.86 -15.89 37.31
C ALA A 9 1.56 -17.08 38.01
N GLY A 10 1.20 -18.33 37.66
CA GLY A 10 1.85 -19.51 38.23
C GLY A 10 3.34 -19.62 37.86
N SER A 11 3.71 -19.21 36.64
CA SER A 11 5.12 -19.20 36.20
C SER A 11 5.93 -18.11 36.89
N ILE A 12 5.31 -16.95 37.16
CA ILE A 12 5.91 -15.83 37.88
C ILE A 12 6.20 -16.21 39.33
N ASP A 13 5.29 -16.94 39.99
CA ASP A 13 5.44 -17.37 41.40
C ASP A 13 6.67 -18.30 41.57
N VAL A 14 6.80 -19.31 40.70
CA VAL A 14 7.96 -20.21 40.68
C VAL A 14 9.27 -19.46 40.41
N PHE A 15 9.24 -18.43 39.56
CA PHE A 15 10.42 -17.62 39.25
C PHE A 15 10.75 -16.63 40.39
N TRP A 16 9.73 -16.12 41.09
CA TRP A 16 9.87 -15.22 42.23
C TRP A 16 10.62 -15.87 43.40
N ASP A 17 10.38 -17.16 43.64
CA ASP A 17 11.07 -17.93 44.67
C ASP A 17 12.55 -18.19 44.34
N LYS A 18 12.91 -18.24 43.05
CA LYS A 18 14.31 -18.33 42.59
C LYS A 18 15.09 -17.02 42.75
N LEU A 19 14.41 -15.88 42.95
CA LEU A 19 15.05 -14.59 43.16
C LEU A 19 15.40 -14.40 44.65
N HIS A 20 16.58 -14.86 45.06
CA HIS A 20 17.00 -14.86 46.47
C HIS A 20 17.22 -13.47 47.11
N THR A 21 17.34 -12.39 46.33
CA THR A 21 17.71 -11.07 46.85
C THR A 21 16.66 -10.01 46.56
N GLY A 22 16.33 -9.18 47.56
CA GLY A 22 15.29 -8.15 47.46
C GLY A 22 15.48 -7.15 46.30
N TRP A 23 16.72 -6.80 45.95
CA TRP A 23 16.99 -5.92 44.81
C TRP A 23 16.65 -6.55 43.46
N LYS A 24 16.86 -7.87 43.31
CA LYS A 24 16.51 -8.61 42.08
C LYS A 24 14.99 -8.71 41.91
N LYS A 25 14.26 -8.91 43.01
CA LYS A 25 12.79 -8.88 43.04
C LYS A 25 12.25 -7.51 42.62
N ARG A 26 12.83 -6.42 43.15
CA ARG A 26 12.48 -5.05 42.74
C ARG A 26 12.76 -4.80 41.25
N LEU A 27 13.93 -5.23 40.76
CA LEU A 27 14.28 -5.11 39.33
C LEU A 27 13.30 -5.87 38.44
N PHE A 28 12.91 -7.08 38.83
CA PHE A 28 11.92 -7.88 38.10
C PHE A 28 10.56 -7.20 38.00
N VAL A 29 10.06 -6.64 39.12
CA VAL A 29 8.81 -5.86 39.12
C VAL A 29 8.91 -4.64 38.21
N VAL A 30 10.03 -3.90 38.27
CA VAL A 30 10.27 -2.75 37.38
C VAL A 30 10.23 -3.17 35.92
N LEU A 31 10.87 -4.29 35.55
CA LEU A 31 10.87 -4.80 34.17
C LEU A 31 9.49 -5.24 33.69
N LEU A 32 8.62 -5.74 34.58
CA LEU A 32 7.23 -6.08 34.23
C LEU A 32 6.36 -4.83 34.03
N ILE A 33 6.58 -3.80 34.85
CA ILE A 33 5.79 -2.56 34.80
C ILE A 33 6.23 -1.67 33.62
N LEU A 34 7.51 -1.69 33.25
CA LEU A 34 8.09 -0.80 32.24
C LEU A 34 7.37 -0.85 30.88
N PRO A 35 7.04 -2.02 30.28
CA PRO A 35 6.27 -2.07 29.04
C PRO A 35 4.84 -1.53 29.18
N ALA A 36 4.18 -1.81 30.32
CA ALA A 36 2.83 -1.32 30.58
C ALA A 36 2.79 0.20 30.72
N LEU A 37 3.77 0.78 31.44
CA LEU A 37 3.96 2.23 31.51
C LEU A 37 4.31 2.83 30.16
N GLY A 38 5.20 2.18 29.39
CA GLY A 38 5.56 2.63 28.05
C GLY A 38 4.35 2.69 27.12
N TYR A 39 3.52 1.65 27.09
CA TYR A 39 2.31 1.62 26.29
C TYR A 39 1.24 2.62 26.77
N THR A 40 1.09 2.77 28.09
CA THR A 40 0.16 3.76 28.66
C THR A 40 0.61 5.18 28.34
N PHE A 41 1.89 5.46 28.47
CA PHE A 41 2.48 6.75 28.14
C PHE A 41 2.34 7.06 26.64
N GLU A 42 2.61 6.07 25.78
CA GLU A 42 2.38 6.20 24.34
C GLU A 42 0.89 6.51 24.05
N GLY A 43 -0.04 5.79 24.65
CA GLY A 43 -1.48 6.02 24.49
C GLY A 43 -1.94 7.40 24.98
N ILE A 44 -1.36 7.91 26.07
CA ILE A 44 -1.64 9.27 26.58
C ILE A 44 -1.07 10.33 25.64
N MET A 45 0.19 10.15 25.21
CA MET A 45 0.85 11.10 24.31
C MET A 45 0.30 11.03 22.89
N GLY A 46 -0.38 9.93 22.55
CA GLY A 46 -0.97 9.66 21.25
C GLY A 46 0.04 9.69 20.11
N TRP A 47 1.33 9.47 20.39
CA TRP A 47 2.39 9.69 19.41
C TRP A 47 2.23 8.78 18.19
N SER A 48 1.87 7.51 18.38
CA SER A 48 1.58 6.59 17.27
C SER A 48 0.21 6.80 16.62
N THR A 49 -0.69 7.54 17.28
CA THR A 49 -2.08 7.73 16.85
C THR A 49 -2.38 9.15 16.36
N GLN A 50 -1.38 10.02 16.29
CA GLN A 50 -1.55 11.37 15.74
C GLN A 50 -2.17 11.28 14.34
N ARG A 51 -3.37 11.84 14.19
CA ARG A 51 -4.02 11.93 12.88
C ARG A 51 -3.21 12.87 12.01
N LYS A 52 -2.66 12.34 10.92
CA LYS A 52 -2.25 13.16 9.79
C LYS A 52 -3.50 13.57 9.02
N TYR A 53 -3.66 14.87 8.82
CA TYR A 53 -4.71 15.45 7.99
C TYR A 53 -4.17 15.64 6.58
N PHE A 54 -4.98 15.34 5.57
CA PHE A 54 -4.66 15.53 4.15
C PHE A 54 -5.61 16.56 3.55
N ASN A 55 -5.67 17.73 4.18
CA ASN A 55 -6.69 18.73 3.87
C ASN A 55 -6.61 19.20 2.43
N ASP A 56 -5.40 19.39 1.90
CA ASP A 56 -5.20 19.87 0.52
C ASP A 56 -5.67 18.80 -0.47
N THR A 57 -5.30 17.54 -0.23
CA THR A 57 -5.75 16.40 -1.04
C THR A 57 -7.27 16.23 -0.98
N VAL A 58 -7.87 16.30 0.21
CA VAL A 58 -9.32 16.13 0.41
C VAL A 58 -10.11 17.26 -0.24
N ASN A 59 -9.68 18.51 -0.07
CA ASN A 59 -10.32 19.66 -0.71
C ASN A 59 -10.21 19.57 -2.23
N TYR A 60 -9.03 19.22 -2.74
CA TYR A 60 -8.81 19.00 -4.16
C TYR A 60 -9.73 17.93 -4.76
N ILE A 61 -9.92 16.80 -4.05
CA ILE A 61 -10.87 15.76 -4.48
C ILE A 61 -12.28 16.36 -4.53
N LYS A 62 -12.73 17.06 -3.48
CA LYS A 62 -14.08 17.64 -3.41
C LYS A 62 -14.35 18.66 -4.52
N GLU A 63 -13.35 19.47 -4.87
CA GLU A 63 -13.46 20.52 -5.88
C GLU A 63 -13.41 19.97 -7.32
N THR A 64 -12.69 18.87 -7.56
CA THR A 64 -12.44 18.34 -8.91
C THR A 64 -13.25 17.10 -9.28
N THR A 65 -14.12 16.63 -8.38
CA THR A 65 -14.97 15.45 -8.57
C THR A 65 -16.38 15.70 -8.03
N SER A 66 -17.38 15.03 -8.60
CA SER A 66 -18.77 14.97 -8.12
C SER A 66 -18.93 13.89 -7.03
N ASN A 67 -20.00 13.96 -6.24
CA ASN A 67 -20.29 12.96 -5.20
C ASN A 67 -20.48 11.54 -5.74
N ASN A 68 -20.86 11.39 -7.02
CA ASN A 68 -21.02 10.09 -7.67
C ASN A 68 -19.72 9.59 -8.33
N ASP A 69 -18.69 10.43 -8.41
CA ASP A 69 -17.41 10.01 -8.97
C ASP A 69 -16.70 9.09 -7.98
N ARG A 70 -16.11 8.01 -8.48
CA ARG A 70 -15.33 7.08 -7.68
C ARG A 70 -13.85 7.43 -7.73
N ILE A 71 -13.14 7.15 -6.65
CA ILE A 71 -11.68 7.31 -6.58
C ILE A 71 -11.03 5.99 -6.14
N TYR A 72 -9.73 5.87 -6.36
CA TYR A 72 -8.95 4.75 -5.83
C TYR A 72 -7.73 5.24 -5.08
N VAL A 73 -7.56 4.76 -3.85
CA VAL A 73 -6.46 5.12 -2.97
C VAL A 73 -5.54 3.91 -2.86
N TRP A 74 -4.39 3.98 -3.53
CA TRP A 74 -3.31 3.02 -3.38
C TRP A 74 -2.56 3.28 -2.08
N GLY A 75 -2.87 2.46 -1.07
CA GLY A 75 -2.21 2.45 0.23
C GLY A 75 -3.11 2.04 1.38
N MET A 76 -2.72 2.49 2.57
CA MET A 76 -3.42 2.22 3.83
C MET A 76 -4.07 3.48 4.40
N LEU A 77 -4.70 4.27 3.53
CA LEU A 77 -5.35 5.54 3.87
C LEU A 77 -6.83 5.56 3.45
N PRO A 78 -7.67 4.64 3.94
CA PRO A 78 -9.10 4.67 3.64
C PRO A 78 -9.79 5.93 4.18
N GLN A 79 -9.16 6.68 5.09
CA GLN A 79 -9.71 7.93 5.62
C GLN A 79 -9.98 8.95 4.51
N ILE A 80 -9.22 8.92 3.42
CA ILE A 80 -9.41 9.82 2.28
C ILE A 80 -10.82 9.63 1.68
N TYR A 81 -11.34 8.41 1.61
CA TYR A 81 -12.71 8.15 1.14
C TYR A 81 -13.75 8.82 2.03
N TYR A 82 -13.61 8.64 3.34
CA TYR A 82 -14.54 9.19 4.33
C TYR A 82 -14.49 10.72 4.36
N GLU A 83 -13.30 11.31 4.36
CA GLU A 83 -13.13 12.77 4.46
C GLU A 83 -13.51 13.50 3.16
N SER A 84 -13.26 12.87 2.00
CA SER A 84 -13.67 13.41 0.69
C SER A 84 -15.15 13.15 0.36
N GLY A 85 -15.78 12.17 1.01
CA GLY A 85 -17.14 11.74 0.67
C GLY A 85 -17.20 11.14 -0.74
N ARG A 86 -16.21 10.30 -1.08
CA ARG A 86 -16.12 9.60 -2.38
C ARG A 86 -16.10 8.10 -2.18
N ASP A 87 -16.82 7.41 -3.06
CA ASP A 87 -16.86 5.96 -3.05
C ASP A 87 -15.58 5.36 -3.66
N PRO A 88 -15.12 4.20 -3.16
CA PRO A 88 -14.03 3.47 -3.76
C PRO A 88 -14.43 2.88 -5.12
N ALA A 89 -13.49 2.84 -6.06
CA ALA A 89 -13.71 2.23 -7.38
C ALA A 89 -13.86 0.69 -7.33
N THR A 90 -13.37 0.05 -6.27
CA THR A 90 -13.41 -1.41 -6.08
C THR A 90 -13.73 -1.75 -4.63
N THR A 91 -14.10 -3.01 -4.36
CA THR A 91 -14.32 -3.53 -3.00
C THR A 91 -13.04 -3.57 -2.16
N PHE A 92 -11.85 -3.49 -2.78
CA PHE A 92 -10.56 -3.44 -2.09
C PHE A 92 -10.17 -2.00 -1.71
N TYR A 93 -10.79 -1.47 -0.66
CA TYR A 93 -10.53 -0.12 -0.13
C TYR A 93 -9.23 -0.01 0.70
N TRP A 94 -8.59 -1.15 1.03
CA TRP A 94 -7.21 -1.21 1.51
C TRP A 94 -6.34 -1.94 0.48
N SER A 95 -5.16 -1.39 0.21
CA SER A 95 -4.22 -1.95 -0.76
C SER A 95 -3.23 -2.95 -0.17
N ASP A 96 -3.31 -3.24 1.13
CA ASP A 96 -2.37 -4.10 1.85
C ASP A 96 -2.35 -5.55 1.34
N VAL A 97 -3.52 -6.11 1.01
CA VAL A 97 -3.67 -7.44 0.41
C VAL A 97 -3.09 -7.49 -1.00
N LEU A 98 -3.26 -6.41 -1.79
CA LEU A 98 -2.74 -6.32 -3.16
C LEU A 98 -1.22 -6.10 -3.18
N ALA A 99 -0.73 -5.28 -2.26
CA ALA A 99 0.67 -4.93 -2.12
C ALA A 99 1.53 -6.04 -1.49
N GLY A 100 0.89 -7.09 -0.93
CA GLY A 100 1.59 -8.12 -0.17
C GLY A 100 2.17 -7.60 1.14
N PHE A 101 1.56 -6.55 1.71
CA PHE A 101 1.91 -6.02 3.03
C PHE A 101 1.44 -6.95 4.15
N SER A 102 0.27 -7.58 3.98
CA SER A 102 -0.35 -8.40 5.02
C SER A 102 0.21 -9.84 5.04
N PRO A 103 0.74 -10.32 6.18
CA PRO A 103 1.16 -11.71 6.38
C PRO A 103 0.09 -12.72 5.97
N GLY A 104 0.46 -13.69 5.12
CA GLY A 104 -0.47 -14.71 4.61
C GLY A 104 -1.42 -14.22 3.52
N SER A 105 -1.28 -12.98 3.03
CA SER A 105 -1.98 -12.57 1.81
C SER A 105 -1.38 -13.30 0.61
N PRO A 106 -2.20 -13.70 -0.40
CA PRO A 106 -1.69 -14.34 -1.61
C PRO A 106 -0.61 -13.54 -2.34
N SER A 107 -0.65 -12.21 -2.27
CA SER A 107 0.39 -11.34 -2.84
C SER A 107 1.70 -11.44 -2.06
N MET A 108 1.66 -11.64 -0.73
CA MET A 108 2.84 -11.87 0.09
C MET A 108 3.40 -13.28 -0.10
N GLU A 109 2.55 -14.30 -0.16
CA GLU A 109 2.96 -15.69 -0.45
C GLU A 109 3.60 -15.81 -1.83
N TYR A 110 3.09 -15.08 -2.82
CA TYR A 110 3.71 -14.94 -4.14
C TYR A 110 5.10 -14.29 -4.07
N MET A 111 5.25 -13.16 -3.35
CA MET A 111 6.57 -12.53 -3.18
C MET A 111 7.58 -13.40 -2.40
N ILE A 112 7.12 -14.19 -1.43
CA ILE A 112 7.96 -15.10 -0.62
C ILE A 112 8.42 -16.30 -1.45
N SER A 113 7.52 -16.93 -2.22
CA SER A 113 7.82 -18.10 -3.04
C SER A 113 8.77 -17.76 -4.20
N GLU A 114 8.63 -16.58 -4.81
CA GLU A 114 9.42 -16.17 -5.98
C GLU A 114 10.73 -15.45 -5.64
N LYS A 115 11.01 -15.12 -4.37
CA LYS A 115 12.16 -14.28 -3.93
C LYS A 115 12.35 -12.98 -4.76
N LYS A 116 11.28 -12.51 -5.40
CA LYS A 116 11.25 -11.36 -6.32
C LYS A 116 10.01 -10.51 -6.01
N GLN A 117 10.09 -9.21 -6.27
CA GLN A 117 8.89 -8.36 -6.42
C GLN A 117 8.01 -8.96 -7.53
N LEU A 118 6.67 -8.89 -7.39
CA LEU A 118 5.68 -9.35 -8.37
C LEU A 118 6.10 -8.98 -9.81
N LYS A 119 6.76 -9.91 -10.49
CA LYS A 119 7.13 -9.84 -11.91
C LYS A 119 6.40 -10.97 -12.58
N MET A 120 5.65 -10.66 -13.65
CA MET A 120 4.94 -11.66 -14.44
C MET A 120 5.88 -12.79 -14.89
N VAL A 121 5.28 -13.95 -15.14
CA VAL A 121 5.93 -15.21 -15.57
C VAL A 121 6.99 -14.96 -16.65
N ASP A 122 8.16 -15.59 -16.53
CA ASP A 122 9.31 -15.38 -17.43
C ASP A 122 8.98 -15.65 -18.92
N SER A 123 7.95 -16.45 -19.24
CA SER A 123 7.45 -16.63 -20.61
C SER A 123 6.78 -15.38 -21.17
N ILE A 124 6.07 -14.62 -20.33
CA ILE A 124 5.49 -13.32 -20.66
C ILE A 124 6.61 -12.27 -20.77
N ILE A 125 7.66 -12.37 -19.94
CA ILE A 125 8.87 -11.52 -20.06
C ILE A 125 9.61 -11.77 -21.39
N LYS A 126 9.62 -13.00 -21.90
CA LYS A 126 10.30 -13.35 -23.15
C LYS A 126 9.59 -12.77 -24.38
N ASP A 127 8.27 -12.72 -24.34
CA ASP A 127 7.43 -12.04 -25.35
C ASP A 127 7.32 -10.51 -25.10
N LEU A 128 7.89 -10.03 -23.98
CA LEU A 128 7.98 -8.63 -23.58
C LEU A 128 9.44 -8.15 -23.37
N HIS A 129 10.44 -8.83 -23.93
CA HIS A 129 11.84 -8.46 -23.69
C HIS A 129 12.32 -7.37 -24.67
N PRO A 130 13.10 -6.40 -24.16
CA PRO A 130 13.43 -5.15 -24.82
C PRO A 130 14.70 -5.29 -25.66
N SER A 131 14.65 -4.86 -26.91
CA SER A 131 15.86 -4.48 -27.64
C SER A 131 16.44 -3.12 -27.19
N TYR A 132 15.97 -2.52 -26.09
CA TYR A 132 16.24 -1.11 -25.75
C TYR A 132 16.88 -0.77 -24.40
N TYR A 133 17.32 -1.76 -23.60
CA TYR A 133 18.06 -1.48 -22.34
C TYR A 133 19.51 -1.99 -22.35
N ALA A 134 20.16 -1.98 -23.51
CA ALA A 134 21.61 -2.05 -23.56
C ALA A 134 22.19 -0.68 -23.16
N SER A 135 22.90 -0.65 -22.03
CA SER A 135 23.71 0.45 -21.48
C SER A 135 23.00 1.79 -21.24
N ILE A 136 22.54 2.02 -20.00
CA ILE A 136 22.30 3.38 -19.51
C ILE A 136 23.19 3.59 -18.28
N ASP A 137 24.02 4.64 -18.37
CA ASP A 137 24.95 5.12 -17.36
C ASP A 137 24.19 5.55 -16.08
N PRO A 138 24.60 5.09 -14.89
CA PRO A 138 24.00 5.47 -13.61
C PRO A 138 23.93 6.98 -13.32
N SER A 139 24.67 7.81 -14.07
CA SER A 139 24.65 9.27 -13.94
C SER A 139 23.38 9.95 -14.47
N ILE A 140 22.48 9.22 -15.16
CA ILE A 140 21.23 9.73 -15.78
C ILE A 140 19.99 9.53 -14.87
N LEU A 141 20.16 9.12 -13.60
CA LEU A 141 19.06 9.11 -12.62
C LEU A 141 18.68 10.54 -12.19
N ASP A 142 18.10 11.29 -13.12
CA ASP A 142 17.60 12.64 -12.91
C ASP A 142 16.21 12.64 -12.26
N LYS A 143 16.03 13.58 -11.34
CA LYS A 143 14.95 13.72 -10.36
C LYS A 143 13.65 14.27 -10.93
N SER A 144 13.26 13.90 -12.14
CA SER A 144 11.97 14.33 -12.68
C SER A 144 11.28 13.20 -13.45
N ASN A 145 9.99 13.03 -13.14
CA ASN A 145 9.02 12.18 -13.81
C ASN A 145 9.35 11.86 -15.28
N SER A 146 9.55 10.58 -15.62
CA SER A 146 9.46 10.13 -17.02
C SER A 146 8.68 8.82 -17.13
N MET A 147 7.36 8.93 -17.02
CA MET A 147 6.38 7.92 -17.44
C MET A 147 6.15 7.93 -18.97
N ASN A 148 7.14 8.33 -19.77
CA ASN A 148 6.99 8.42 -21.22
C ASN A 148 7.90 7.40 -21.89
N ARG A 149 7.31 6.52 -22.74
CA ARG A 149 7.87 5.86 -23.95
C ARG A 149 7.33 4.43 -24.18
N VAL A 150 6.01 4.27 -24.30
CA VAL A 150 5.40 3.04 -24.86
C VAL A 150 4.55 3.45 -26.05
N ALA A 151 4.71 2.78 -27.20
CA ALA A 151 3.91 3.05 -28.39
C ALA A 151 2.56 2.33 -28.31
N ASP A 152 1.48 2.96 -28.79
CA ASP A 152 0.10 2.46 -28.63
C ASP A 152 -0.15 1.06 -29.25
N SER A 153 0.71 0.62 -30.18
CA SER A 153 0.65 -0.70 -30.83
C SER A 153 1.27 -1.83 -29.99
N GLU A 154 1.95 -1.52 -28.88
CA GLU A 154 2.68 -2.48 -28.03
C GLU A 154 1.92 -2.82 -26.73
N LEU A 155 0.65 -2.44 -26.66
CA LEU A 155 -0.19 -2.57 -25.49
C LEU A 155 -1.09 -3.79 -25.63
N PHE A 156 -1.05 -4.70 -24.64
CA PHE A 156 -2.04 -5.76 -24.54
C PHE A 156 -3.45 -5.15 -24.50
N SER A 157 -4.39 -5.80 -25.17
CA SER A 157 -5.79 -5.47 -25.01
C SER A 157 -6.22 -5.74 -23.55
N GLU A 158 -7.20 -4.98 -23.07
CA GLU A 158 -7.74 -5.10 -21.70
C GLU A 158 -8.12 -6.55 -21.34
N LYS A 159 -8.62 -7.29 -22.33
CA LYS A 159 -9.00 -8.70 -22.21
C LYS A 159 -7.80 -9.63 -21.99
N GLU A 160 -6.71 -9.43 -22.74
CA GLU A 160 -5.49 -10.23 -22.60
C GLU A 160 -4.81 -9.99 -21.25
N LEU A 161 -4.87 -8.76 -20.74
CA LEU A 161 -4.29 -8.41 -19.44
C LEU A 161 -5.05 -9.08 -18.29
N LEU A 162 -6.37 -9.17 -18.38
CA LEU A 162 -7.22 -9.84 -17.38
C LEU A 162 -7.08 -11.37 -17.36
N ASP A 163 -6.79 -11.99 -18.50
CA ASP A 163 -6.61 -13.45 -18.61
C ASP A 163 -5.26 -13.94 -18.04
N HIS A 164 -4.25 -13.07 -17.97
CA HIS A 164 -2.91 -13.41 -17.44
C HIS A 164 -2.71 -13.04 -15.96
N ILE A 165 -3.69 -12.41 -15.32
CA ILE A 165 -3.64 -12.14 -13.88
C ILE A 165 -4.13 -13.38 -13.12
N GLU A 166 -3.19 -14.19 -12.62
CA GLU A 166 -3.49 -15.39 -11.82
C GLU A 166 -4.07 -15.05 -10.44
N ASN A 167 -3.72 -13.88 -9.88
CA ASN A 167 -4.19 -13.48 -8.55
C ASN A 167 -5.64 -12.96 -8.61
N PRO A 168 -6.61 -13.62 -7.94
CA PRO A 168 -8.03 -13.28 -8.05
C PRO A 168 -8.37 -11.88 -7.52
N PHE A 169 -7.58 -11.34 -6.59
CA PHE A 169 -7.78 -9.98 -6.08
C PHE A 169 -7.37 -8.93 -7.09
N TRP A 170 -6.20 -9.10 -7.71
CA TRP A 170 -5.77 -8.23 -8.79
C TRP A 170 -6.73 -8.30 -9.98
N LYS A 171 -7.21 -9.49 -10.33
CA LYS A 171 -8.21 -9.67 -11.39
C LYS A 171 -9.48 -8.88 -11.08
N LYS A 172 -10.03 -9.04 -9.86
CA LYS A 172 -11.24 -8.32 -9.44
C LYS A 172 -11.08 -6.80 -9.46
N VAL A 173 -9.94 -6.28 -8.99
CA VAL A 173 -9.68 -4.83 -9.01
C VAL A 173 -9.64 -4.30 -10.44
N MET A 174 -8.96 -5.03 -11.33
CA MET A 174 -8.87 -4.63 -12.73
C MET A 174 -10.22 -4.73 -13.44
N GLU A 175 -11.03 -5.76 -13.18
CA GLU A 175 -12.41 -5.86 -13.67
C GLU A 175 -13.28 -4.68 -13.21
N ASP A 176 -13.18 -4.30 -11.93
CA ASP A 176 -13.92 -3.16 -11.39
C ASP A 176 -13.48 -1.84 -12.05
N PHE A 177 -12.17 -1.67 -12.30
CA PHE A 177 -11.61 -0.50 -12.97
C PHE A 177 -12.02 -0.41 -14.44
N THR A 178 -12.10 -1.54 -15.14
CA THR A 178 -12.65 -1.61 -16.51
C THR A 178 -14.10 -1.16 -16.57
N GLN A 179 -14.92 -1.61 -15.62
CA GLN A 179 -16.35 -1.31 -15.60
C GLN A 179 -16.64 0.12 -15.13
N ASN A 180 -15.94 0.59 -14.11
CA ASN A 180 -16.14 1.89 -13.47
C ASN A 180 -14.77 2.50 -13.10
N PRO A 181 -14.05 3.09 -14.06
CA PRO A 181 -12.71 3.59 -13.83
C PRO A 181 -12.71 4.68 -12.76
N PRO A 182 -11.78 4.63 -11.77
CA PRO A 182 -11.66 5.70 -10.80
C PRO A 182 -11.32 7.01 -11.51
N LYS A 183 -12.08 8.08 -11.24
CA LYS A 183 -11.79 9.39 -11.81
C LYS A 183 -10.41 9.89 -11.38
N LEU A 184 -10.06 9.61 -10.12
CA LEU A 184 -8.75 9.87 -9.53
C LEU A 184 -8.15 8.58 -8.98
N PHE A 185 -6.88 8.34 -9.29
CA PHE A 185 -6.04 7.33 -8.65
C PHE A 185 -4.99 8.04 -7.80
N LEU A 186 -4.90 7.68 -6.51
CA LEU A 186 -4.05 8.33 -5.54
C LEU A 186 -2.97 7.35 -5.06
N ASP A 187 -1.71 7.59 -5.38
CA ASP A 187 -0.58 6.84 -4.81
C ASP A 187 -0.11 7.52 -3.52
N THR A 188 -0.41 6.87 -2.40
CA THR A 188 -0.06 7.38 -1.06
C THR A 188 1.27 6.83 -0.53
N SER A 189 1.95 5.96 -1.29
CA SER A 189 3.23 5.39 -0.87
C SER A 189 4.29 6.44 -0.53
N PRO A 190 4.41 7.62 -1.19
CA PRO A 190 5.44 8.60 -0.83
C PRO A 190 5.22 9.23 0.55
N THR A 191 4.00 9.16 1.10
CA THR A 191 3.72 9.60 2.48
C THR A 191 4.40 8.72 3.54
N GLY A 192 4.75 7.48 3.19
CA GLY A 192 5.33 6.48 4.10
C GLY A 192 4.41 6.04 5.24
N ILE A 193 3.13 6.43 5.22
CA ILE A 193 2.23 6.23 6.34
C ILE A 193 1.97 4.75 6.56
N ARG A 194 1.98 4.34 7.83
CA ARG A 194 1.85 2.95 8.28
C ARG A 194 2.91 2.01 7.66
N GLY A 195 4.04 2.55 7.20
CA GLY A 195 5.11 1.79 6.57
C GLY A 195 4.84 1.39 5.11
N PHE A 196 3.81 1.98 4.47
CA PHE A 196 3.41 1.63 3.10
C PHE A 196 4.39 2.15 2.02
N GLY A 197 5.37 2.98 2.38
CA GLY A 197 6.32 3.56 1.42
C GLY A 197 7.23 2.56 0.69
N LYS A 198 7.25 1.30 1.11
CA LYS A 198 7.95 0.21 0.40
C LYS A 198 7.21 -0.31 -0.83
N TYR A 199 5.96 0.13 -1.03
CA TYR A 199 5.03 -0.44 -2.00
C TYR A 199 4.45 0.63 -2.95
N PRO A 200 5.26 1.41 -3.68
CA PRO A 200 4.75 2.39 -4.64
C PRO A 200 3.99 1.73 -5.79
N ALA A 201 2.93 2.39 -6.29
CA ALA A 201 2.05 1.82 -7.32
C ALA A 201 2.83 1.46 -8.60
N GLY A 202 3.85 2.26 -8.92
CA GLY A 202 4.73 2.04 -10.08
C GLY A 202 5.59 0.76 -10.00
N ASN A 203 5.75 0.14 -8.82
CA ASN A 203 6.44 -1.15 -8.71
C ASN A 203 5.57 -2.34 -9.13
N TYR A 204 4.26 -2.13 -9.29
CA TYR A 204 3.32 -3.16 -9.72
C TYR A 204 3.06 -2.98 -11.20
N GLU A 205 3.57 -3.90 -12.02
CA GLU A 205 3.54 -3.74 -13.46
C GLU A 205 2.11 -3.55 -14.02
N VAL A 206 1.13 -4.28 -13.46
CA VAL A 206 -0.29 -4.16 -13.83
C VAL A 206 -0.79 -2.73 -13.63
N PHE A 207 -0.58 -2.13 -12.46
CA PHE A 207 -0.95 -0.74 -12.20
C PHE A 207 -0.12 0.26 -12.96
N ARG A 208 1.20 0.05 -13.06
CA ARG A 208 2.06 0.94 -13.85
C ARG A 208 1.54 1.05 -15.29
N ARG A 209 1.23 -0.08 -15.94
CA ARG A 209 0.66 -0.08 -17.29
C ARG A 209 -0.72 0.57 -17.31
N TYR A 210 -1.63 0.15 -16.44
CA TYR A 210 -2.99 0.70 -16.42
C TYR A 210 -3.00 2.23 -16.24
N LEU A 211 -2.15 2.76 -15.37
CA LEU A 211 -1.98 4.20 -15.16
C LEU A 211 -1.40 4.90 -16.38
N LEU A 212 -0.35 4.36 -16.99
CA LEU A 212 0.24 4.93 -18.21
C LEU A 212 -0.77 5.07 -19.35
N LEU A 213 -1.62 4.05 -19.49
CA LEU A 213 -2.62 3.97 -20.54
C LEU A 213 -3.78 4.91 -20.32
N ASN A 214 -4.36 4.84 -19.13
CA ASN A 214 -5.66 5.42 -18.89
C ASN A 214 -5.62 6.70 -18.05
N TYR A 215 -4.46 7.08 -17.50
CA TYR A 215 -4.34 8.23 -16.62
C TYR A 215 -3.22 9.18 -17.06
N VAL A 216 -3.36 10.42 -16.67
CA VAL A 216 -2.30 11.43 -16.71
C VAL A 216 -1.94 11.82 -15.28
N TYR A 217 -0.67 12.16 -15.07
CA TYR A 217 -0.28 12.85 -13.85
C TYR A 217 -1.06 14.17 -13.76
N ASP A 218 -1.63 14.44 -12.58
CA ASP A 218 -2.41 15.64 -12.33
C ASP A 218 -1.64 16.58 -11.40
N THR A 219 -1.38 16.14 -10.18
CA THR A 219 -0.66 16.93 -9.17
C THR A 219 -0.11 16.04 -8.04
N THR A 220 0.62 16.65 -7.11
CA THR A 220 1.05 16.03 -5.85
C THR A 220 0.67 16.95 -4.70
N LEU A 221 -0.14 16.47 -3.76
CA LEU A 221 -0.62 17.21 -2.58
C LEU A 221 -0.43 16.33 -1.34
N ASP A 222 -0.02 16.91 -0.21
CA ASP A 222 0.25 16.16 1.03
C ASP A 222 1.19 14.93 0.86
N ASN A 223 2.13 14.99 -0.09
CA ASN A 223 2.97 13.86 -0.55
C ASN A 223 2.19 12.66 -1.11
N ILE A 224 0.98 12.88 -1.62
CA ILE A 224 0.16 11.92 -2.36
C ILE A 224 0.20 12.30 -3.83
N VAL A 225 0.58 11.35 -4.68
CA VAL A 225 0.61 11.56 -6.13
C VAL A 225 -0.78 11.26 -6.68
N ILE A 226 -1.36 12.22 -7.40
CA ILE A 226 -2.71 12.14 -7.93
C ILE A 226 -2.64 12.00 -9.45
N TYR A 227 -3.30 10.96 -9.97
CA TYR A 227 -3.48 10.72 -11.39
C TYR A 227 -4.95 10.88 -11.75
N ARG A 228 -5.21 11.52 -12.90
CA ARG A 228 -6.56 11.75 -13.42
C ARG A 228 -6.83 10.87 -14.63
N TYR A 229 -8.03 10.28 -14.68
CA TYR A 229 -8.45 9.46 -15.80
C TYR A 229 -8.53 10.29 -17.09
N LYS A 230 -7.98 9.76 -18.19
CA LYS A 230 -8.12 10.28 -19.54
C LYS A 230 -9.54 9.99 -20.00
N TRP A 231 -10.41 11.00 -20.01
CA TRP A 231 -11.71 10.85 -20.65
C TRP A 231 -11.48 10.54 -22.12
N LYS A 232 -11.87 9.33 -22.58
CA LYS A 232 -11.98 9.06 -24.01
C LYS A 232 -13.07 9.98 -24.54
N SER A 233 -12.69 10.97 -25.33
CA SER A 233 -13.63 11.63 -26.25
C SER A 233 -14.22 10.52 -27.11
N LEU A 234 -15.53 10.28 -26.96
CA LEU A 234 -16.30 9.46 -27.88
C LEU A 234 -16.19 9.98 -29.30
#